data_AF-A0A1Y2DUG4-F1
#
_entry.id   AF-A0A1Y2DUG4-F1
#
_cell.length_a   1.000
_cell.length_b   1.000
_cell.length_c   1.000
_cell.angle_alpha   90.00
_cell.angle_beta   90.00
_cell.angle_gamma   90.00
#
_symmetry.space_group_name_H-M   'P 1'
#
loop_
_entity.id
_entity.type
_entity.pdbx_description
1 polymer ?
#
loop_
_entity_poly.entity_id
_entity_poly.type
_entity_poly.pdbx_seq_one_letter_code
_entity_poly.pdbx_strand_id
1 'polypeptide(L)' 'MPSQDIKSVLSNKPVSFTLKTGNGKWKCTLHSDRSALEKARSAAPVPGISRSDSGLSTTSSSSAGSTHSH' A
#
# COMPACT_ATOMS: atom_id res chain seq x y z
N MET A 1 30.55 -0.20 -0.50
CA MET A 1 29.45 0.72 -0.87
C MET A 1 28.35 0.51 0.14
N PRO A 2 27.98 1.50 0.98
CA PRO A 2 26.78 1.36 1.80
C PRO A 2 25.59 1.20 0.85
N SER A 3 24.88 0.08 0.93
CA SER A 3 23.69 -0.15 0.12
C SER A 3 22.60 0.82 0.56
N GLN A 4 22.10 1.63 -0.37
CA GLN A 4 21.01 2.54 -0.08
C GLN A 4 19.75 1.72 0.26
N ASP A 5 19.14 2.00 1.41
CA ASP A 5 17.89 1.38 1.81
C ASP A 5 16.75 1.84 0.88
N ILE A 6 16.04 0.87 0.29
CA ILE A 6 14.98 1.15 -0.69
C ILE A 6 13.82 1.94 -0.09
N LYS A 7 13.53 1.77 1.22
CA LYS A 7 12.46 2.55 1.87
C LYS A 7 12.81 4.03 1.93
N SER A 8 14.06 4.36 2.28
CA SER A 8 14.59 5.73 2.27
C SER A 8 14.54 6.37 0.87
N VAL A 9 14.84 5.60 -0.17
CA VAL A 9 14.76 6.08 -1.56
C VAL A 9 13.31 6.41 -1.94
N LEU A 10 12.37 5.52 -1.64
CA LEU A 10 10.95 5.69 -1.98
C LEU A 10 10.25 6.77 -1.15
N SER A 11 10.69 7.04 0.08
CA SER A 11 10.15 8.13 0.90
C SER A 11 10.60 9.49 0.40
N ASN A 12 11.86 9.63 -0.05
CA ASN A 12 12.40 10.90 -0.53
C ASN A 12 11.99 11.21 -1.96
N LYS A 13 11.87 10.18 -2.82
CA LYS A 13 11.51 10.34 -4.21
C LYS A 13 10.51 9.25 -4.63
N PRO A 14 9.21 9.59 -4.69
CA PRO A 14 8.19 8.64 -5.13
C PRO A 14 8.46 8.18 -6.55
N VAL A 15 8.59 6.88 -6.74
CA VAL A 15 8.72 6.30 -8.08
C VAL A 15 7.33 6.24 -8.69
N SER A 16 7.12 6.99 -9.76
CA SER A 16 5.87 6.97 -10.53
C SER A 16 6.15 6.63 -11.98
N PHE A 17 5.29 5.81 -12.57
CA PHE A 17 5.36 5.41 -13.97
C PHE A 17 3.97 5.39 -14.59
N THR A 18 3.92 5.39 -15.93
CA THR A 18 2.66 5.31 -16.66
C THR A 18 2.56 3.96 -17.34
N LEU A 19 1.51 3.20 -17.02
CA LEU A 19 1.12 2.04 -17.80
C LEU A 19 0.22 2.49 -18.94
N LYS A 20 0.59 2.16 -20.17
CA LYS A 20 -0.26 2.36 -21.35
C LYS A 20 -0.74 1.00 -21.82
N THR A 21 -2.05 0.79 -21.90
CA THR A 21 -2.66 -0.44 -22.40
C THR A 21 -3.85 -0.09 -23.28
N GLY A 22 -3.86 -0.60 -24.53
CA GLY A 22 -4.89 -0.26 -25.52
C GLY A 22 -5.14 1.26 -25.57
N ASN A 23 -6.32 1.67 -25.13
CA ASN A 23 -6.79 3.06 -25.13
C ASN A 23 -6.63 3.77 -23.77
N GLY A 24 -6.14 3.07 -22.75
CA GLY A 24 -5.99 3.57 -21.39
C GLY A 24 -4.56 4.03 -21.06
N LYS A 25 -4.47 5.06 -20.21
CA LYS A 25 -3.22 5.47 -19.56
C LYS A 25 -3.45 5.52 -18.06
N TRP A 26 -2.64 4.78 -17.31
CA TRP A 26 -2.75 4.67 -15.85
C TRP A 26 -1.47 5.22 -15.22
N LYS A 27 -1.61 6.17 -14.31
CA LYS A 27 -0.49 6.63 -13.48
C LYS A 27 -0.37 5.70 -12.28
N CYS A 28 0.77 5.03 -12.15
CA CYS A 28 1.10 4.14 -11.05
C CYS A 28 2.16 4.80 -10.18
N THR A 29 2.00 4.73 -8.86
CA THR A 29 2.97 5.24 -7.88
C THR A 29 3.33 4.10 -6.93
N LEU A 30 4.62 3.87 -6.75
CA LEU A 30 5.15 2.89 -5.82
C LEU A 30 5.28 3.53 -4.42
N HIS A 31 4.85 2.79 -3.39
CA HIS A 31 4.96 3.21 -1.99
C HIS A 31 5.91 2.28 -1.24
N SER A 32 6.59 2.81 -0.22
CA SER A 32 7.53 2.07 0.62
C SER A 32 6.86 0.93 1.41
N ASP A 33 5.63 1.15 1.83
CA ASP A 33 4.87 0.28 2.73
C ASP A 33 3.36 0.57 2.65
N ARG A 34 2.57 -0.26 3.36
CA ARG A 34 1.12 -0.14 3.44
C ARG A 34 0.69 1.20 4.04
N SER A 35 1.38 1.70 5.07
CA SER A 35 1.00 2.93 5.77
C SER A 35 1.18 4.16 4.88
N ALA A 36 2.26 4.20 4.10
CA ALA A 36 2.49 5.27 3.12
C ALA A 36 1.41 5.29 2.02
N LEU A 37 0.94 4.12 1.57
CA LEU A 37 -0.17 4.01 0.63
C LEU A 37 -1.48 4.56 1.21
N GLU A 38 -1.83 4.18 2.45
CA GLU A 38 -3.06 4.67 3.10
C GLU A 38 -3.01 6.18 3.31
N LYS A 39 -1.89 6.74 3.76
CA LYS A 39 -1.71 8.20 3.89
C LYS A 39 -1.90 8.93 2.56
N ALA A 40 -1.30 8.42 1.48
CA ALA A 40 -1.46 9.00 0.15
C ALA A 40 -2.91 8.90 -0.35
N ARG A 41 -3.62 7.82 0.01
CA ARG A 41 -5.03 7.63 -0.30
C ARG A 41 -5.93 8.62 0.44
N SER A 42 -5.68 8.84 1.73
CA SER A 42 -6.43 9.83 2.52
C SER A 42 -6.17 11.27 2.06
N ALA A 43 -4.97 11.56 1.55
CA ALA A 43 -4.60 12.89 1.06
C ALA A 43 -5.18 13.24 -0.31
N ALA A 44 -5.54 12.24 -1.13
CA ALA A 44 -6.11 12.42 -2.46
C ALA A 44 -7.53 11.85 -2.52
N PRO A 45 -8.58 12.63 -2.15
CA PRO A 45 -9.94 12.21 -2.41
C PRO A 45 -10.13 12.18 -3.93
N VAL A 46 -10.10 10.98 -4.53
CA VAL A 46 -10.33 10.83 -5.96
C VAL A 46 -11.83 10.95 -6.20
N PRO A 47 -12.33 12.03 -6.83
CA PRO A 47 -13.77 12.21 -7.01
C PRO A 47 -14.32 11.14 -7.96
N GLY A 48 -15.43 10.51 -7.58
CA GLY A 48 -16.20 9.64 -8.46
C GLY A 48 -15.77 8.17 -8.55
N ILE A 49 -14.78 7.72 -7.76
CA ILE A 49 -14.43 6.29 -7.69
C ILE A 49 -14.83 5.73 -6.33
N SER A 50 -16.07 5.25 -6.22
CA SER A 50 -16.46 4.38 -5.10
C SER A 50 -15.76 3.04 -5.29
N ARG A 51 -14.65 2.83 -4.58
CA ARG A 51 -13.90 1.59 -4.66
C ARG A 51 -14.47 0.59 -3.67
N SER A 52 -15.10 -0.45 -4.19
CA SER A 52 -15.33 -1.72 -3.48
C SER A 52 -13.99 -2.42 -3.27
N ASP A 53 -13.15 -1.92 -2.36
CA ASP A 53 -12.17 -2.77 -1.72
C ASP A 53 -12.99 -3.71 -0.83
N SER A 54 -13.41 -4.84 -1.38
CA SER A 54 -13.90 -5.95 -0.57
C SER A 54 -12.84 -6.17 0.47
N GLY A 55 -13.19 -5.92 1.74
CA GLY A 55 -12.33 -6.14 2.88
C GLY A 55 -11.89 -7.59 2.91
N LEU A 56 -10.81 -7.88 2.18
CA LEU A 56 -9.95 -9.04 2.41
C LEU A 56 -9.26 -8.74 3.72
N SER A 57 -10.04 -8.91 4.78
CA SER A 57 -9.62 -9.00 6.16
C SER A 57 -8.42 -9.92 6.18
N THR A 58 -7.23 -9.36 6.29
CA THR A 58 -6.14 -10.04 6.96
C THR A 58 -6.54 -10.10 8.43
N THR A 59 -7.44 -11.03 8.79
CA THR A 59 -7.47 -11.58 10.13
C THR A 59 -6.17 -12.34 10.31
N SER A 60 -5.12 -11.59 10.61
CA SER A 60 -3.94 -12.13 11.26
C SER A 60 -4.39 -12.58 12.64
N SER A 61 -4.79 -13.84 12.79
CA SER A 61 -4.91 -14.47 14.10
C SER A 61 -3.51 -14.67 14.67
N SER A 62 -2.89 -13.59 15.14
CA SER A 62 -1.71 -13.65 15.98
C SER A 62 -2.14 -14.12 17.37
N SER A 63 -1.95 -15.42 17.64
CA SER A 63 -1.65 -16.04 18.93
C SER A 63 -2.26 -15.42 20.20
N ALA A 64 -3.34 -16.01 20.70
CA ALA A 64 -3.60 -16.06 22.14
C ALA A 64 -3.22 -17.46 22.62
N GLY A 65 -2.24 -17.55 23.53
CA GLY A 65 -1.70 -18.80 24.04
C GLY A 65 -2.78 -19.68 24.69
N SER A 66 -2.77 -20.97 24.34
CA SER A 66 -3.51 -22.00 25.06
C SER A 66 -2.87 -22.22 26.42
N THR A 67 -3.40 -21.57 27.46
CA THR A 67 -3.21 -21.97 28.85
C THR A 67 -4.50 -21.69 29.62
N HIS A 68 -5.36 -22.70 29.78
CA HIS A 68 -6.03 -22.92 31.06
C HIS A 68 -6.57 -24.35 31.16
N SER A 69 -5.97 -25.10 32.06
CA SER A 69 -6.46 -26.32 32.70
C SER A 69 -7.59 -25.99 33.68
N HIS A 70 -8.68 -26.76 33.68
CA HIS A 70 -9.43 -27.25 34.85
C HIS A 70 -10.55 -28.18 34.39
#